data_AF-A9VAH4-F1
#
_entry.id   AF-A9VAH4-F1
#
_cell.length_a   1.000
_cell.length_b   1.000
_cell.length_c   1.000
_cell.angle_alpha   90.00
_cell.angle_beta   90.00
_cell.angle_gamma   90.00
#
_symmetry.space_group_name_H-M   'P 1'
#
loop_
_entity.id
_entity.type
_entity.pdbx_description
1 polymer ?
#
loop_
_entity_poly.entity_id
_entity_poly.type
_entity_poly.pdbx_seq_one_letter_code
_entity_poly.pdbx_strand_id
1 'polypeptide(L)'
;MGVTIDVIGTVLLQYLLPAQLRKSAATGTVAWKRVFRALALTGLIFAVVFGYNLYQDGPNFYQLLDVPRDSTCSVIKKAYRNMGKELHPDKVATQDSESFQVITYVRDVLCDANQRHVYERFGPEAVEKTAVADTTLNNILLGVLPYYIGSLVLLLALTSGVKRQSASGYCWAALAGSIGLEVMLRFGEVDLLPRWINLLPYQQASMLHTALPLFITFLAHHAEASYVDIQQIFLQQIKDELDMVLDILYEPAGTRGPAEGGDENPGQRSAAWQNRLKLRQRRERTERAQSAPKEKSGGLSLIQMLVIGSMIYNMFFAN
;
A
#
# COMPACT_ATOMS: atom_id res chain seq x y z
N MET A 1 -17.40 -11.47 13.73
CA MET A 1 -17.49 -10.01 13.47
C MET A 1 -17.12 -9.60 12.04
N GLY A 2 -16.29 -10.35 11.30
CA GLY A 2 -15.96 -10.00 9.89
C GLY A 2 -17.09 -10.26 8.87
N VAL A 3 -17.92 -11.28 9.08
CA VAL A 3 -18.96 -11.69 8.12
C VAL A 3 -20.16 -10.72 8.08
N THR A 4 -20.44 -10.02 9.18
CA THR A 4 -21.61 -9.12 9.29
C THR A 4 -21.41 -7.78 8.59
N ILE A 5 -20.17 -7.28 8.53
CA ILE A 5 -19.84 -6.02 7.83
C ILE A 5 -19.91 -6.23 6.32
N ASP A 6 -19.49 -7.40 5.81
CA ASP A 6 -19.57 -7.74 4.38
C ASP A 6 -21.01 -7.84 3.89
N VAL A 7 -21.92 -8.41 4.69
CA VAL A 7 -23.34 -8.57 4.33
C VAL A 7 -24.07 -7.23 4.35
N ILE A 8 -23.84 -6.39 5.36
CA ILE A 8 -24.44 -5.05 5.45
C ILE A 8 -23.89 -4.15 4.34
N GLY A 9 -22.58 -4.21 4.08
CA GLY A 9 -21.93 -3.50 2.98
C GLY A 9 -22.47 -3.89 1.62
N THR A 10 -22.63 -5.19 1.33
CA THR A 10 -23.19 -5.67 0.06
C THR A 10 -24.66 -5.32 -0.12
N VAL A 11 -25.48 -5.34 0.94
CA VAL A 11 -26.90 -4.95 0.87
C VAL A 11 -27.07 -3.44 0.64
N LEU A 12 -26.26 -2.60 1.28
CA LEU A 12 -26.25 -1.15 1.05
C LEU A 12 -25.74 -0.79 -0.37
N LEU A 13 -24.66 -1.44 -0.82
CA LEU A 13 -24.14 -1.30 -2.20
C LEU A 13 -25.16 -1.76 -3.25
N GLN A 14 -26.01 -2.73 -2.92
CA GLN A 14 -27.02 -3.27 -3.81
C GLN A 14 -28.26 -2.37 -3.97
N TYR A 15 -28.51 -1.46 -3.02
CA TYR A 15 -29.62 -0.50 -3.06
C TYR A 15 -29.21 0.92 -3.50
N LEU A 16 -27.96 1.33 -3.27
CA LEU A 16 -27.51 2.71 -3.53
C LEU A 16 -26.81 2.93 -4.87
N LEU A 17 -26.36 1.87 -5.57
CA LEU A 17 -25.54 2.01 -6.77
C LEU A 17 -26.23 1.47 -8.04
N PRO A 18 -26.13 2.17 -9.18
CA PRO A 18 -26.64 1.69 -10.46
C PRO A 18 -26.02 0.35 -10.85
N ALA A 19 -26.79 -0.49 -11.55
CA ALA A 19 -26.48 -1.91 -11.82
C ALA A 19 -25.09 -2.18 -12.46
N GLN A 20 -24.45 -1.17 -13.07
CA GLN A 20 -23.10 -1.28 -13.62
C GLN A 20 -21.99 -1.29 -12.56
N LEU A 21 -22.15 -0.56 -11.44
CA LEU A 21 -21.19 -0.56 -10.33
C LEU A 21 -21.27 -1.87 -9.52
N ARG A 22 -22.43 -2.54 -9.57
CA ARG A 22 -22.64 -3.89 -9.01
C ARG A 22 -21.86 -4.97 -9.77
N LYS A 23 -21.64 -4.82 -11.08
CA LYS A 23 -20.75 -5.70 -11.87
C LYS A 23 -19.27 -5.49 -11.50
N SER A 24 -18.86 -4.25 -11.20
CA SER A 24 -17.51 -3.94 -10.70
C SER A 24 -17.23 -4.57 -9.33
N ALA A 25 -18.24 -4.61 -8.45
CA ALA A 25 -18.16 -5.28 -7.15
C ALA A 25 -18.00 -6.82 -7.27
N ALA A 26 -18.65 -7.46 -8.26
CA ALA A 26 -18.49 -8.89 -8.53
C ALA A 26 -17.07 -9.27 -9.03
N THR A 27 -16.42 -8.38 -9.80
CA THR A 27 -14.99 -8.46 -10.12
C THR A 27 -14.05 -8.18 -8.93
N GLY A 28 -14.58 -7.68 -7.80
CA GLY A 28 -13.82 -7.32 -6.61
C GLY A 28 -13.08 -8.49 -5.95
N THR A 29 -13.59 -9.72 -6.04
CA THR A 29 -12.96 -10.91 -5.44
C THR A 29 -11.61 -11.27 -6.08
N VAL A 30 -11.44 -11.00 -7.38
CA VAL A 30 -10.17 -11.21 -8.11
C VAL A 30 -9.23 -10.01 -7.92
N ALA A 31 -9.79 -8.81 -7.77
CA ALA A 31 -9.02 -7.58 -7.54
C ALA A 31 -8.28 -7.61 -6.19
N TRP A 32 -8.95 -7.95 -5.08
CA TRP A 32 -8.30 -8.04 -3.77
C TRP A 32 -7.20 -9.11 -3.74
N LYS A 33 -7.42 -10.28 -4.36
CA LYS A 33 -6.38 -11.33 -4.48
C LYS A 33 -5.14 -10.84 -5.25
N ARG A 34 -5.28 -9.90 -6.19
CA ARG A 34 -4.12 -9.28 -6.88
C ARG A 34 -3.41 -8.28 -5.98
N VAL A 35 -4.16 -7.48 -5.22
CA VAL A 35 -3.60 -6.53 -4.23
C VAL A 35 -2.82 -7.27 -3.15
N PHE A 36 -3.38 -8.34 -2.57
CA PHE A 36 -2.67 -9.16 -1.58
C PHE A 36 -1.40 -9.80 -2.13
N ARG A 37 -1.43 -10.30 -3.37
CA ARG A 37 -0.23 -10.85 -4.03
C ARG A 37 0.83 -9.77 -4.27
N ALA A 38 0.42 -8.59 -4.75
CA ALA A 38 1.34 -7.47 -4.95
C ALA A 38 1.95 -7.00 -3.63
N LEU A 39 1.14 -6.87 -2.58
CA LEU A 39 1.59 -6.50 -1.24
C LEU A 39 2.57 -7.54 -0.67
N ALA A 40 2.27 -8.83 -0.83
CA ALA A 40 3.15 -9.91 -0.40
C ALA A 40 4.50 -9.90 -1.16
N LEU A 41 4.49 -9.63 -2.47
CA LEU A 41 5.70 -9.49 -3.26
C LEU A 41 6.51 -8.26 -2.84
N THR A 42 5.88 -7.11 -2.66
CA THR A 42 6.54 -5.90 -2.16
C THR A 42 7.12 -6.12 -0.76
N GLY A 43 6.39 -6.80 0.13
CA GLY A 43 6.86 -7.18 1.46
C GLY A 43 8.05 -8.16 1.42
N LEU A 44 8.04 -9.11 0.49
CA LEU A 44 9.17 -10.02 0.27
C LEU A 44 10.41 -9.27 -0.23
N ILE A 45 10.25 -8.39 -1.21
CA ILE A 45 11.34 -7.55 -1.72
C ILE A 45 11.91 -6.70 -0.59
N PHE A 46 11.03 -6.08 0.21
CA PHE A 46 11.45 -5.32 1.39
C PHE A 46 12.27 -6.18 2.35
N ALA A 47 11.78 -7.36 2.72
CA ALA A 47 12.48 -8.24 3.66
C ALA A 47 13.86 -8.68 3.14
N VAL A 48 13.97 -8.99 1.84
CA VAL A 48 15.24 -9.39 1.21
C VAL A 48 16.22 -8.22 1.15
N VAL A 49 15.79 -7.06 0.65
CA VAL A 49 16.68 -5.88 0.52
C VAL A 49 17.10 -5.37 1.91
N PHE A 50 16.15 -5.27 2.84
CA PHE A 50 16.44 -4.84 4.20
C PHE A 50 17.36 -5.82 4.92
N GLY A 51 17.12 -7.13 4.79
CA GLY A 51 18.00 -8.16 5.34
C GLY A 51 19.41 -8.10 4.74
N TYR A 52 19.53 -7.85 3.43
CA TYR A 52 20.82 -7.64 2.76
C TYR A 52 21.55 -6.40 3.29
N ASN A 53 20.85 -5.28 3.48
CA ASN A 53 21.43 -4.07 4.06
C ASN A 53 21.93 -4.32 5.49
N LEU A 54 21.14 -4.99 6.33
CA LEU A 54 21.56 -5.37 7.69
C LEU A 54 22.78 -6.31 7.68
N TYR A 55 22.87 -7.21 6.70
CA TYR A 55 24.01 -8.10 6.55
C TYR A 55 25.29 -7.32 6.18
N GLN A 56 25.18 -6.32 5.31
CA GLN A 56 26.31 -5.48 4.89
C GLN A 56 26.80 -4.56 6.01
N ASP A 57 25.89 -3.99 6.81
CA ASP A 57 26.24 -3.13 7.94
C ASP A 57 27.04 -3.87 9.04
N GLY A 58 26.92 -5.19 9.09
CA GLY A 58 27.60 -6.03 10.07
C GLY A 58 27.06 -5.86 11.51
N PRO A 59 27.75 -6.46 12.49
CA PRO A 59 27.32 -6.39 13.89
C PRO A 59 27.47 -4.97 14.47
N ASN A 60 26.47 -4.55 15.24
CA ASN A 60 26.49 -3.26 15.93
C ASN A 60 27.58 -3.24 17.02
N PHE A 61 28.03 -2.05 17.44
CA PHE A 61 29.05 -1.86 18.49
C PHE A 61 28.67 -2.52 19.83
N TYR A 62 27.39 -2.52 20.17
CA TYR A 62 26.85 -3.22 21.34
C TYR A 62 26.93 -4.75 21.20
N GLN A 63 26.68 -5.27 19.99
CA GLN A 63 26.75 -6.70 19.69
C GLN A 63 28.21 -7.17 19.65
N LEU A 64 29.13 -6.33 19.15
CA LEU A 64 30.57 -6.59 19.16
C LEU A 64 31.14 -6.75 20.58
N LEU A 65 30.61 -6.01 21.56
CA LEU A 65 31.00 -6.12 22.96
C LEU A 65 30.13 -7.09 23.78
N ASP A 66 29.15 -7.72 23.16
CA ASP A 66 28.13 -8.57 23.81
C ASP A 66 27.47 -7.90 25.02
N VAL A 67 27.05 -6.64 24.84
CA VAL A 67 26.38 -5.85 25.88
C VAL A 67 25.03 -5.31 25.40
N PRO A 68 24.02 -5.18 26.28
CA PRO A 68 22.77 -4.55 25.89
C PRO A 68 22.98 -3.06 25.58
N ARG A 69 22.14 -2.49 24.70
CA ARG A 69 22.17 -1.06 24.32
C ARG A 69 22.11 -0.14 25.54
N ASP A 70 21.35 -0.50 26.57
CA ASP A 70 21.20 0.30 27.81
C ASP A 70 22.40 0.21 28.76
N SER A 71 23.51 -0.40 28.35
CA SER A 71 24.71 -0.54 29.17
C SER A 71 25.35 0.81 29.47
N THR A 72 25.71 1.01 30.74
CA THR A 72 26.50 2.15 31.19
C THR A 72 27.98 1.96 30.85
N CYS A 73 28.75 3.05 30.77
CA CYS A 73 30.18 2.96 30.46
C CYS A 73 30.97 2.07 31.44
N SER A 74 30.53 1.90 32.70
CA SER A 74 31.16 0.98 33.64
C SER A 74 31.00 -0.49 33.24
N VAL A 75 29.82 -0.87 32.74
CA VAL A 75 29.52 -2.21 32.21
C VAL A 75 30.31 -2.46 30.92
N ILE A 76 30.35 -1.48 30.02
CA ILE A 76 31.10 -1.53 28.76
C ILE A 76 32.60 -1.73 29.03
N LYS A 77 33.18 -0.96 29.97
CA LYS A 77 34.58 -1.14 30.41
C LYS A 77 34.83 -2.51 31.06
N LYS A 78 33.84 -3.11 31.72
CA LYS A 78 33.96 -4.45 32.29
C LYS A 78 33.96 -5.52 31.18
N ALA A 79 33.04 -5.42 30.22
CA ALA A 79 32.98 -6.32 29.06
C ALA A 79 34.29 -6.26 28.24
N TYR A 80 34.77 -5.05 27.93
CA TYR A 80 36.07 -4.83 27.27
C TYR A 80 37.23 -5.52 27.99
N ARG A 81 37.31 -5.40 29.33
CA ARG A 81 38.37 -6.05 30.13
C ARG A 81 38.30 -7.57 30.11
N ASN A 82 37.11 -8.14 29.96
CA ASN A 82 36.94 -9.59 29.84
C ASN A 82 37.38 -10.06 28.45
N MET A 83 36.89 -9.40 27.40
CA MET A 83 37.27 -9.72 26.00
C MET A 83 38.76 -9.51 25.74
N GLY A 84 39.37 -8.46 26.32
CA GLY A 84 40.80 -8.19 26.17
C GLY A 84 41.72 -9.25 26.82
N LYS A 85 41.23 -10.07 27.75
CA LYS A 85 42.00 -11.21 28.30
C LYS A 85 42.00 -12.41 27.36
N GLU A 86 40.98 -12.52 26.53
CA GLU A 86 40.79 -13.60 25.55
C GLU A 86 41.56 -13.26 24.26
N LEU A 87 41.51 -11.99 23.84
CA LEU A 87 42.11 -11.47 22.60
C LEU A 87 43.52 -10.87 22.79
N HIS A 88 44.22 -11.23 23.88
CA HIS A 88 45.54 -10.67 24.13
C HIS A 88 46.55 -11.14 23.06
N PRO A 89 47.35 -10.25 22.45
CA PRO A 89 48.25 -10.60 21.33
C PRO A 89 49.35 -11.60 21.71
N ASP A 90 49.58 -11.80 23.01
CA ASP A 90 50.50 -12.81 23.56
C ASP A 90 49.89 -14.24 23.54
N LYS A 91 48.56 -14.37 23.39
CA LYS A 91 47.84 -15.65 23.33
C LYS A 91 47.36 -16.02 21.94
N VAL A 92 47.18 -15.06 21.04
CA VAL A 92 46.67 -15.32 19.68
C VAL A 92 47.63 -14.77 18.62
N ALA A 93 48.10 -15.65 17.75
CA ALA A 93 49.06 -15.34 16.71
C ALA A 93 48.44 -14.42 15.63
N THR A 94 48.98 -13.21 15.51
CA THR A 94 48.96 -12.23 14.39
C THR A 94 47.62 -11.78 13.76
N GLN A 95 46.56 -12.61 13.69
CA GLN A 95 45.26 -12.24 13.08
C GLN A 95 44.36 -11.40 13.99
N ASP A 96 44.51 -11.51 15.32
CA ASP A 96 43.59 -10.86 16.28
C ASP A 96 43.97 -9.42 16.64
N SER A 97 45.09 -8.90 16.10
CA SER A 97 45.54 -7.55 16.40
C SER A 97 44.60 -6.46 15.85
N GLU A 98 44.01 -6.68 14.67
CA GLU A 98 43.01 -5.80 14.08
C GLU A 98 41.69 -5.85 14.88
N SER A 99 41.27 -7.05 15.32
CA SER A 99 40.07 -7.22 16.15
C SER A 99 40.18 -6.52 17.50
N PHE A 100 41.37 -6.55 18.11
CA PHE A 100 41.60 -5.84 19.37
C PHE A 100 41.56 -4.30 19.21
N GLN A 101 42.07 -3.78 18.08
CA GLN A 101 41.96 -2.36 17.75
C GLN A 101 40.50 -1.95 17.58
N VAL A 102 39.70 -2.74 16.85
CA VAL A 102 38.26 -2.50 16.67
C VAL A 102 37.52 -2.48 18.02
N ILE A 103 37.76 -3.45 18.90
CA ILE A 103 37.09 -3.50 20.22
C ILE A 103 37.51 -2.32 21.11
N THR A 104 38.78 -1.91 21.02
CA THR A 104 39.28 -0.71 21.73
C THR A 104 38.59 0.56 21.22
N TYR A 105 38.47 0.72 19.90
CA TYR A 105 37.74 1.82 19.28
C TYR A 105 36.26 1.83 19.68
N VAL A 106 35.58 0.68 19.60
CA VAL A 106 34.17 0.53 19.98
C VAL A 106 33.95 0.95 21.44
N ARG A 107 34.82 0.52 22.37
CA ARG A 107 34.77 0.94 23.77
C ARG A 107 34.85 2.46 23.90
N ASP A 108 35.78 3.09 23.18
CA ASP A 108 36.02 4.54 23.28
C ASP A 108 34.81 5.32 22.79
N VAL A 109 34.25 4.93 21.64
CA VAL A 109 33.03 5.53 21.08
C VAL A 109 31.84 5.38 22.02
N LEU A 110 31.60 4.19 22.58
CA LEU A 110 30.44 3.95 23.43
C LEU A 110 30.56 4.56 24.83
N CYS A 111 31.77 4.86 25.30
CA CYS A 111 32.00 5.50 26.60
C CYS A 111 31.95 7.03 26.54
N ASP A 112 32.22 7.64 25.39
CA ASP A 112 32.01 9.07 25.17
C ASP A 112 30.52 9.33 24.84
N ALA A 113 29.86 10.14 25.67
CA ALA A 113 28.45 10.46 25.50
C ALA A 113 28.14 11.12 24.15
N ASN A 114 29.03 11.96 23.64
CA ASN A 114 28.84 12.64 22.35
C ASN A 114 29.04 11.67 21.20
N GLN A 115 30.11 10.87 21.20
CA GLN A 115 30.37 9.91 20.12
C GLN A 115 29.34 8.79 20.09
N ARG A 116 28.87 8.32 21.26
CA ARG A 116 27.77 7.37 21.37
C ARG A 116 26.47 7.91 20.77
N HIS A 117 26.17 9.18 21.02
CA HIS A 117 24.98 9.83 20.45
C HIS A 117 25.05 9.92 18.92
N VAL A 118 26.21 10.33 18.39
CA VAL A 118 26.46 10.37 16.94
C VAL A 118 26.35 8.97 16.34
N TYR A 119 26.98 7.97 16.97
CA TYR A 119 26.92 6.58 16.55
C TYR A 119 25.47 6.06 16.44
N GLU A 120 24.66 6.24 17.49
CA GLU A 120 23.30 5.72 17.52
C GLU A 120 22.40 6.31 16.43
N ARG A 121 22.63 7.57 16.05
CA ARG A 121 21.76 8.34 15.12
C ARG A 121 22.27 8.38 13.68
N PHE A 122 23.57 8.24 13.48
CA PHE A 122 24.20 8.43 12.17
C PHE A 122 25.09 7.25 11.74
N GLY A 123 25.27 6.25 12.61
CA GLY A 123 26.02 5.04 12.29
C GLY A 123 27.55 5.18 12.47
N PRO A 124 28.30 4.10 12.20
CA PRO A 124 29.74 4.04 12.45
C PRO A 124 30.56 5.00 11.57
N GLU A 125 30.17 5.19 10.30
CA GLU A 125 30.87 6.11 9.38
C GLU A 125 30.84 7.56 9.86
N ALA A 126 29.76 7.97 10.53
CA ALA A 126 29.63 9.33 11.02
C ALA A 126 30.63 9.62 12.14
N VAL A 127 30.88 8.63 13.00
CA VAL A 127 31.82 8.73 14.12
C VAL A 127 33.26 8.86 13.62
N GLU A 128 33.63 8.06 12.62
CA GLU A 128 34.94 8.12 11.97
C GLU A 128 35.21 9.51 11.37
N LYS A 129 34.20 10.10 10.72
CA LYS A 129 34.30 11.42 10.07
C LYS A 129 34.26 12.59 11.06
N THR A 130 33.59 12.46 12.22
CA THR A 130 33.50 13.52 13.25
C THR A 130 34.81 13.86 13.93
N ALA A 131 35.89 13.09 13.75
CA ALA A 131 37.23 13.47 14.17
C ALA A 131 37.74 14.77 13.49
N VAL A 132 37.06 15.25 12.44
CA VAL A 132 37.35 16.50 11.72
C VAL A 132 36.27 17.54 12.04
N ALA A 133 36.65 18.60 12.79
CA ALA A 133 35.80 19.49 13.59
C ALA A 133 34.68 20.32 12.92
N ASP A 134 34.37 20.16 11.62
CA ASP A 134 33.33 20.95 10.90
C ASP A 134 32.33 20.08 10.11
N THR A 135 32.31 18.77 10.34
CA THR A 135 31.71 17.79 9.40
C THR A 135 30.31 17.28 9.75
N THR A 136 29.75 17.55 10.94
CA THR A 136 28.47 16.95 11.36
C THR A 136 27.31 17.40 10.47
N LEU A 137 27.19 18.69 10.17
CA LEU A 137 26.12 19.23 9.31
C LEU A 137 26.28 18.78 7.85
N ASN A 138 27.50 18.79 7.34
CA ASN A 138 27.80 18.37 5.97
C ASN A 138 27.54 16.87 5.77
N ASN A 139 27.92 16.02 6.73
CA ASN A 139 27.70 14.57 6.64
C ASN A 139 26.21 14.21 6.72
N ILE A 140 25.43 14.96 7.52
CA ILE A 140 23.97 14.78 7.62
C ILE A 140 23.29 15.19 6.30
N LEU A 141 23.65 16.35 5.76
CA LEU A 141 23.07 16.85 4.52
C LEU A 141 23.47 15.99 3.31
N LEU A 142 24.75 15.60 3.20
CA LEU A 142 25.26 14.78 2.10
C LEU A 142 24.75 13.33 2.14
N GLY A 143 24.45 12.77 3.32
CA GLY A 143 23.94 11.40 3.43
C GLY A 143 22.45 11.27 3.14
N VAL A 144 21.64 12.26 3.55
CA VAL A 144 20.16 12.15 3.55
C VAL A 144 19.51 12.83 2.34
N LEU A 145 20.04 13.98 1.89
CA LEU A 145 19.44 14.74 0.80
C LEU A 145 19.40 13.98 -0.53
N PRO A 146 20.47 13.29 -0.98
CA PRO A 146 20.44 12.58 -2.26
C PRO A 146 19.33 11.52 -2.32
N TYR A 147 19.10 10.84 -1.19
CA TYR A 147 18.04 9.85 -1.06
C TYR A 147 16.65 10.47 -1.26
N TYR A 148 16.35 11.58 -0.57
CA TYR A 148 15.03 12.22 -0.69
C TYR A 148 14.83 12.96 -2.01
N ILE A 149 15.91 13.50 -2.60
CA ILE A 149 15.86 14.06 -3.96
C ILE A 149 15.53 12.93 -4.96
N GLY A 150 16.20 11.78 -4.86
CA GLY A 150 15.90 10.62 -5.69
C GLY A 150 14.47 10.11 -5.50
N SER A 151 14.00 10.04 -4.25
CA SER A 151 12.63 9.65 -3.91
C SER A 151 11.59 10.65 -4.44
N LEU A 152 11.89 11.94 -4.42
CA LEU A 152 11.06 12.99 -5.00
C LEU A 152 10.98 12.85 -6.53
N VAL A 153 12.10 12.63 -7.20
CA VAL A 153 12.13 12.40 -8.66
C VAL A 153 11.32 11.16 -9.02
N LEU A 154 11.50 10.06 -8.29
CA LEU A 154 10.72 8.83 -8.45
C LEU A 154 9.22 9.08 -8.24
N LEU A 155 8.86 9.83 -7.19
CA LEU A 155 7.48 10.20 -6.91
C LEU A 155 6.89 10.98 -8.08
N LEU A 156 7.55 12.05 -8.54
CA LEU A 156 7.09 12.87 -9.65
C LEU A 156 6.93 12.04 -10.93
N ALA A 157 7.89 11.17 -11.23
CA ALA A 157 7.82 10.26 -12.37
C ALA A 157 6.59 9.35 -12.28
N LEU A 158 6.33 8.76 -11.11
CA LEU A 158 5.22 7.84 -10.90
C LEU A 158 3.86 8.52 -10.77
N THR A 159 3.77 9.77 -10.32
CA THR A 159 2.51 10.50 -10.11
C THR A 159 2.07 11.38 -11.30
N SER A 160 2.93 11.56 -12.31
CA SER A 160 2.66 12.43 -13.47
C SER A 160 1.50 11.99 -14.38
N GLY A 161 1.03 10.74 -14.26
CA GLY A 161 -0.06 10.21 -15.08
C GLY A 161 -1.45 10.46 -14.48
N VAL A 162 -2.42 10.87 -15.31
CA VAL A 162 -3.84 11.06 -14.92
C VAL A 162 -4.41 9.83 -14.22
N LYS A 163 -4.05 8.62 -14.68
CA LYS A 163 -4.48 7.35 -14.09
C LYS A 163 -4.01 7.13 -12.65
N ARG A 164 -2.92 7.78 -12.26
CA ARG A 164 -2.24 7.61 -10.97
C ARG A 164 -2.49 8.78 -10.03
N GLN A 165 -3.25 9.79 -10.47
CA GLN A 165 -3.47 11.03 -9.73
C GLN A 165 -4.25 10.80 -8.43
N SER A 166 -5.12 9.79 -8.38
CA SER A 166 -5.83 9.37 -7.16
C SER A 166 -4.90 8.92 -6.03
N ALA A 167 -3.70 8.42 -6.33
CA ALA A 167 -2.72 8.00 -5.32
C ALA A 167 -1.63 9.03 -5.02
N SER A 168 -1.56 10.12 -5.81
CA SER A 168 -0.55 11.16 -5.63
C SER A 168 -0.53 11.71 -4.21
N GLY A 169 -1.70 12.00 -3.63
CA GLY A 169 -1.81 12.49 -2.25
C GLY A 169 -1.20 11.56 -1.20
N TYR A 170 -1.41 10.24 -1.33
CA TYR A 170 -0.83 9.26 -0.42
C TYR A 170 0.68 9.13 -0.60
N CYS A 171 1.19 9.21 -1.84
CA CYS A 171 2.62 9.21 -2.11
C CYS A 171 3.31 10.44 -1.51
N TRP A 172 2.71 11.64 -1.64
CA TRP A 172 3.22 12.87 -1.02
C TRP A 172 3.20 12.79 0.51
N ALA A 173 2.11 12.27 1.08
CA ALA A 173 2.01 12.05 2.52
C ALA A 173 3.06 11.05 3.02
N ALA A 174 3.34 10.00 2.26
CA ALA A 174 4.37 9.00 2.60
C ALA A 174 5.78 9.61 2.57
N LEU A 175 6.08 10.44 1.56
CA LEU A 175 7.36 11.15 1.47
C LEU A 175 7.53 12.12 2.66
N ALA A 176 6.53 12.97 2.92
CA ALA A 176 6.56 13.92 4.03
C ALA A 176 6.62 13.23 5.39
N GLY A 177 5.83 12.15 5.56
CA GLY A 177 5.85 11.33 6.76
C GLY A 177 7.19 10.65 6.98
N SER A 178 7.83 10.15 5.91
CA SER A 178 9.17 9.56 5.99
C SER A 178 10.20 10.59 6.46
N ILE A 179 10.21 11.79 5.88
CA ILE A 179 11.11 12.88 6.30
C ILE A 179 10.89 13.21 7.78
N GLY A 180 9.63 13.34 8.20
CA GLY A 180 9.27 13.63 9.59
C GLY A 180 9.75 12.53 10.55
N LEU A 181 9.52 11.26 10.21
CA LEU A 181 9.95 10.11 11.01
C LEU A 181 11.48 10.04 11.11
N GLU A 182 12.20 10.30 10.03
CA GLU A 182 13.67 10.31 10.06
C GLU A 182 14.21 11.45 10.93
N VAL A 183 13.65 12.65 10.83
CA VAL A 183 14.00 13.76 11.72
C VAL A 183 13.72 13.39 13.18
N MET A 184 12.59 12.73 13.46
CA MET A 184 12.28 12.23 14.80
C MET A 184 13.28 11.18 15.30
N LEU A 185 13.71 10.24 14.45
CA LEU A 185 14.73 9.25 14.81
C LEU A 185 16.11 9.86 15.06
N ARG A 186 16.49 10.84 14.24
CA ARG A 186 17.83 11.45 14.30
C ARG A 186 17.96 12.54 15.34
N PHE A 187 16.89 13.26 15.65
CA PHE A 187 16.91 14.38 16.60
C PHE A 187 16.08 14.13 17.86
N GLY A 188 15.03 13.31 17.80
CA GLY A 188 14.23 12.92 18.96
C GLY A 188 14.86 11.85 19.83
N GLU A 189 14.27 11.61 21.00
CA GLU A 189 14.63 10.53 21.93
C GLU A 189 13.69 9.30 21.78
N VAL A 190 12.91 9.26 20.71
CA VAL A 190 11.84 8.29 20.51
C VAL A 190 12.31 7.21 19.53
N ASP A 191 12.36 5.96 19.98
CA ASP A 191 12.52 4.80 19.10
C ASP A 191 11.17 4.49 18.43
N LEU A 192 11.14 4.28 17.11
CA LEU A 192 9.91 3.90 16.40
C LEU A 192 9.51 2.46 16.69
N LEU A 193 10.51 1.60 16.87
CA LEU A 193 10.32 0.18 17.13
C LEU A 193 10.51 -0.14 18.60
N PRO A 194 9.77 -1.15 19.12
CA PRO A 194 10.02 -1.67 20.45
C PRO A 194 11.48 -2.10 20.66
N ARG A 195 12.02 -1.83 21.85
CA ARG A 195 13.44 -2.08 22.16
C ARG A 195 13.90 -3.54 22.02
N TRP A 196 12.98 -4.52 22.07
CA TRP A 196 13.31 -5.94 21.87
C TRP A 196 13.74 -6.26 20.43
N ILE A 197 13.45 -5.39 19.46
CA ILE A 197 13.94 -5.50 18.08
C ILE A 197 15.43 -5.08 18.00
N ASN A 198 15.94 -4.37 19.01
CA ASN A 198 17.34 -3.94 19.16
C ASN A 198 17.96 -3.26 17.91
N LEU A 199 17.12 -2.57 17.13
CA LEU A 199 17.58 -1.76 16.00
C LEU A 199 17.93 -0.34 16.46
N LEU A 200 19.11 0.14 16.08
CA LEU A 200 19.53 1.50 16.37
C LEU A 200 18.75 2.53 15.53
N PRO A 201 18.62 3.79 15.99
CA PRO A 201 17.92 4.84 15.24
C PRO A 201 18.39 4.99 13.79
N TYR A 202 19.71 4.92 13.52
CA TYR A 202 20.22 4.98 12.15
C TYR A 202 19.76 3.78 11.30
N GLN A 203 19.66 2.58 11.87
CA GLN A 203 19.17 1.38 11.19
C GLN A 203 17.67 1.46 10.93
N GLN A 204 16.92 2.08 11.85
CA GLN A 204 15.50 2.39 11.64
C GLN A 204 15.30 3.42 10.52
N ALA A 205 16.20 4.39 10.38
CA ALA A 205 16.19 5.33 9.25
C ALA A 205 16.52 4.61 7.92
N SER A 206 17.51 3.72 7.91
CA SER A 206 17.84 2.88 6.75
C SER A 206 16.68 1.95 6.35
N MET A 207 15.96 1.41 7.34
CA MET A 207 14.71 0.66 7.12
C MET A 207 13.67 1.50 6.40
N LEU A 208 13.47 2.74 6.86
CA LEU A 208 12.54 3.68 6.24
C LEU A 208 12.95 4.04 4.81
N HIS A 209 14.25 4.19 4.56
CA HIS A 209 14.80 4.42 3.22
C HIS A 209 14.56 3.26 2.27
N THR A 210 14.60 2.03 2.79
CA THR A 210 14.28 0.83 2.02
C THR A 210 12.77 0.71 1.77
N ALA A 211 11.94 1.08 2.75
CA ALA A 211 10.49 0.94 2.69
C ALA A 211 9.81 1.94 1.74
N LEU A 212 10.22 3.22 1.77
CA LEU A 212 9.54 4.30 1.07
C LEU A 212 9.42 4.10 -0.47
N PRO A 213 10.47 3.79 -1.24
CA PRO A 213 10.35 3.63 -2.69
C PRO A 213 9.49 2.40 -3.05
N LEU A 214 9.56 1.34 -2.24
CA LEU A 214 8.71 0.16 -2.39
C LEU A 214 7.24 0.50 -2.11
N PHE A 215 6.99 1.36 -1.13
CA PHE A 215 5.65 1.82 -0.81
C PHE A 215 5.08 2.74 -1.90
N ILE A 216 5.86 3.72 -2.40
CA ILE A 216 5.45 4.62 -3.48
C ILE A 216 5.15 3.83 -4.76
N THR A 217 6.01 2.87 -5.12
CA THR A 217 5.81 2.04 -6.32
C THR A 217 4.58 1.14 -6.18
N PHE A 218 4.36 0.55 -5.00
CA PHE A 218 3.15 -0.22 -4.70
C PHE A 218 1.88 0.64 -4.84
N LEU A 219 1.86 1.83 -4.22
CA LEU A 219 0.72 2.74 -4.30
C LEU A 219 0.46 3.19 -5.74
N ALA A 220 1.50 3.59 -6.48
CA ALA A 220 1.37 4.03 -7.86
C ALA A 220 0.82 2.93 -8.77
N HIS A 221 1.31 1.70 -8.61
CA HIS A 221 0.82 0.55 -9.37
C HIS A 221 -0.62 0.18 -9.01
N HIS A 222 -0.96 0.24 -7.72
CA HIS A 222 -2.33 -0.01 -7.27
C HIS A 222 -3.31 1.04 -7.80
N ALA A 223 -2.92 2.32 -7.76
CA ALA A 223 -3.71 3.43 -8.28
C ALA A 223 -4.10 3.20 -9.73
N GLU A 224 -3.12 2.83 -10.56
CA GLU A 224 -3.33 2.51 -11.96
C GLU A 224 -4.24 1.29 -12.16
N ALA A 225 -4.06 0.24 -11.36
CA ALA A 225 -4.88 -0.97 -11.43
C ALA A 225 -6.34 -0.74 -10.98
N SER A 226 -6.56 0.23 -10.09
CA SER A 226 -7.88 0.63 -9.59
C SER A 226 -8.50 1.81 -10.34
N TYR A 227 -7.79 2.39 -11.32
CA TYR A 227 -8.24 3.59 -11.99
C TYR A 227 -9.52 3.32 -12.77
N VAL A 228 -10.55 4.12 -12.49
CA VAL A 228 -11.81 4.14 -13.23
C VAL A 228 -11.97 5.53 -13.81
N ASP A 229 -12.07 5.61 -15.14
CA ASP A 229 -12.26 6.88 -15.84
C ASP A 229 -13.72 7.34 -15.74
N ILE A 230 -14.05 8.03 -14.66
CA ILE A 230 -15.41 8.50 -14.38
C ILE A 230 -15.86 9.49 -15.47
N GLN A 231 -14.96 10.33 -15.99
CA GLN A 231 -15.29 11.28 -17.05
C GLN A 231 -15.63 10.55 -18.35
N GLN A 232 -14.85 9.55 -18.75
CA GLN A 232 -15.12 8.77 -19.94
C GLN A 232 -16.42 7.97 -19.81
N ILE A 233 -16.69 7.40 -18.63
CA ILE A 233 -17.96 6.70 -18.37
C ILE A 233 -19.16 7.66 -18.49
N PHE A 234 -19.05 8.86 -17.91
CA PHE A 234 -20.11 9.86 -17.97
C PHE A 234 -20.33 10.40 -19.39
N LEU A 235 -19.25 10.68 -20.12
CA LEU A 235 -19.32 11.11 -21.52
C LEU A 235 -19.91 10.03 -22.42
N GLN A 236 -19.55 8.76 -22.19
CA GLN A 236 -20.13 7.63 -22.90
C GLN A 236 -21.63 7.53 -22.61
N GLN A 237 -22.04 7.69 -21.35
CA GLN A 237 -23.45 7.68 -20.98
C GLN A 237 -24.23 8.83 -21.62
N ILE A 238 -23.70 10.05 -21.64
CA ILE A 238 -24.31 11.18 -22.35
C ILE A 238 -24.42 10.89 -23.85
N LYS A 239 -23.38 10.32 -24.45
CA LYS A 239 -23.39 9.98 -25.88
C LYS A 239 -24.44 8.92 -26.21
N ASP A 240 -24.54 7.87 -25.41
CA ASP A 240 -25.53 6.80 -25.59
C ASP A 240 -26.97 7.35 -25.45
N GLU A 241 -27.21 8.28 -24.51
CA GLU A 241 -28.50 8.99 -24.37
C GLU A 241 -28.76 9.92 -25.56
N LEU A 242 -27.75 10.63 -26.06
CA LEU A 242 -27.89 11.53 -27.21
C LEU A 242 -28.16 10.75 -28.49
N ASP A 243 -27.46 9.64 -28.73
CA ASP A 243 -27.67 8.74 -29.87
C ASP A 243 -29.08 8.12 -29.82
N MET A 244 -29.60 7.81 -28.62
CA MET A 244 -30.99 7.37 -28.45
C MET A 244 -31.98 8.45 -28.89
N VAL A 245 -31.78 9.70 -28.45
CA VAL A 245 -32.64 10.83 -28.85
C VAL A 245 -32.51 11.13 -30.34
N LEU A 246 -31.31 11.03 -30.90
CA LEU A 246 -31.05 11.26 -32.32
C LEU A 246 -31.73 10.19 -33.19
N ASP A 247 -31.67 8.92 -32.81
CA ASP A 247 -32.39 7.82 -33.47
C ASP A 247 -33.92 8.04 -33.45
N ILE A 248 -34.44 8.66 -32.39
CA ILE A 248 -35.87 8.97 -32.24
C ILE A 248 -36.29 10.16 -33.11
N LEU A 249 -35.46 11.21 -33.17
CA LEU A 249 -35.76 12.44 -33.92
C LEU A 249 -35.43 12.32 -35.42
N TYR A 250 -34.43 11.51 -35.76
CA TYR A 250 -33.92 11.30 -37.12
C TYR A 250 -34.24 9.87 -37.57
N GLU A 251 -35.53 9.60 -37.75
CA GLU A 251 -35.98 8.37 -38.41
C GLU A 251 -35.44 8.39 -39.87
N PRO A 252 -34.67 7.39 -40.33
CA PRO A 252 -34.14 7.41 -41.69
C PRO A 252 -35.31 7.41 -42.67
N ALA A 253 -35.36 8.44 -43.51
CA ALA A 253 -36.39 8.67 -44.54
C ALA A 253 -36.59 7.46 -45.50
N GLY A 254 -35.75 6.43 -45.43
CA GLY A 254 -35.83 5.20 -46.22
C GLY A 254 -36.73 4.09 -45.67
N THR A 255 -37.46 4.28 -44.55
CA THR A 255 -38.49 3.32 -44.09
C THR A 255 -39.93 3.83 -44.22
N ARG A 256 -40.13 4.99 -44.84
CA ARG A 256 -41.44 5.29 -45.44
C ARG A 256 -41.59 4.36 -46.65
N GLY A 257 -42.27 3.23 -46.45
CA GLY A 257 -43.02 2.60 -47.54
C GLY A 257 -43.88 3.66 -48.23
N PRO A 258 -44.21 3.49 -49.52
CA PRO A 258 -44.81 4.54 -50.35
C PRO A 258 -45.94 5.21 -49.57
N ALA A 259 -45.84 6.53 -49.45
CA ALA A 259 -46.74 7.33 -48.64
C ALA A 259 -48.20 7.08 -49.07
N GLU A 260 -48.90 6.21 -48.34
CA GLU A 260 -50.34 6.30 -48.27
C GLU A 260 -50.62 7.55 -47.43
N GLY A 261 -51.00 8.62 -48.15
CA GLY A 261 -51.48 9.84 -47.54
C GLY A 261 -52.66 9.51 -46.63
N GLY A 262 -52.41 9.54 -45.33
CA GLY A 262 -53.40 9.28 -44.31
C GLY A 262 -52.90 9.81 -42.99
N ASP A 263 -53.72 10.66 -42.37
CA ASP A 263 -53.54 11.27 -41.06
C ASP A 263 -53.22 10.20 -40.00
N GLU A 264 -51.94 9.94 -39.74
CA GLU A 264 -51.51 8.96 -38.74
C GLU A 264 -51.93 9.44 -37.34
N ASN A 265 -52.96 8.82 -36.79
CA ASN A 265 -53.50 9.14 -35.48
C ASN A 265 -52.40 9.00 -34.40
N PRO A 266 -52.16 10.03 -33.54
CA PRO A 266 -51.10 10.02 -32.52
C PRO A 266 -51.08 8.78 -31.61
N GLY A 267 -52.22 8.10 -31.43
CA GLY A 267 -52.31 6.82 -30.72
C GLY A 267 -51.50 5.68 -31.36
N GLN A 268 -51.46 5.58 -32.68
CA GLN A 268 -50.72 4.52 -33.39
C GLN A 268 -49.20 4.70 -33.30
N ARG A 269 -48.72 5.96 -33.33
CA ARG A 269 -47.32 6.31 -33.07
C ARG A 269 -46.86 5.90 -31.67
N SER A 270 -47.71 6.10 -30.66
CA SER A 270 -47.43 5.68 -29.27
C SER A 270 -47.35 4.16 -29.11
N ALA A 271 -48.14 3.39 -29.85
CA ALA A 271 -48.15 1.93 -29.80
C ALA A 271 -46.92 1.32 -30.49
N ALA A 272 -46.52 1.86 -31.64
CA ALA A 272 -45.28 1.48 -32.33
C ALA A 272 -44.03 1.80 -31.49
N TRP A 273 -44.07 2.89 -30.71
CA TRP A 273 -43.04 3.25 -29.74
C TRP A 273 -42.95 2.23 -28.60
N GLN A 274 -44.08 1.87 -27.96
CA GLN A 274 -44.09 0.91 -26.85
C GLN A 274 -43.59 -0.49 -27.25
N ASN A 275 -43.93 -0.95 -28.46
CA ASN A 275 -43.48 -2.26 -28.94
C ASN A 275 -41.96 -2.29 -29.20
N ARG A 276 -41.38 -1.20 -29.70
CA ARG A 276 -39.93 -1.12 -29.95
C ARG A 276 -39.12 -1.08 -28.65
N LEU A 277 -39.61 -0.36 -27.63
CA LEU A 277 -39.04 -0.39 -26.28
C LEU A 277 -39.05 -1.80 -25.67
N LYS A 278 -40.16 -2.53 -25.81
CA LYS A 278 -40.26 -3.92 -25.33
C LYS A 278 -39.28 -4.86 -26.05
N LEU A 279 -39.06 -4.67 -27.35
CA LEU A 279 -38.10 -5.46 -28.13
C LEU A 279 -36.64 -5.17 -27.72
N ARG A 280 -36.27 -3.91 -27.49
CA ARG A 280 -34.93 -3.56 -26.97
C ARG A 280 -34.70 -4.09 -25.56
N GLN A 281 -35.68 -3.96 -24.65
CA GLN A 281 -35.60 -4.57 -23.31
C GLN A 281 -35.44 -6.09 -23.37
N ARG A 282 -36.04 -6.76 -24.37
CA ARG A 282 -35.85 -8.19 -24.61
C ARG A 282 -34.43 -8.50 -25.08
N ARG A 283 -33.87 -7.73 -26.02
CA ARG A 283 -32.48 -7.89 -26.49
C ARG A 283 -31.48 -7.75 -25.35
N GLU A 284 -31.61 -6.71 -24.54
CA GLU A 284 -30.77 -6.53 -23.36
C GLU A 284 -30.89 -7.69 -22.36
N ARG A 285 -32.11 -8.24 -22.16
CA ARG A 285 -32.30 -9.42 -21.31
C ARG A 285 -31.61 -10.66 -21.89
N THR A 286 -31.66 -10.87 -23.20
CA THR A 286 -30.95 -11.98 -23.84
C THR A 286 -29.43 -11.82 -23.79
N GLU A 287 -28.90 -10.60 -23.97
CA GLU A 287 -27.47 -10.32 -23.84
C GLU A 287 -27.00 -10.43 -22.38
N ARG A 288 -27.84 -10.04 -21.40
CA ARG A 288 -27.62 -10.30 -19.97
C ARG A 288 -27.66 -11.79 -19.63
N ALA A 289 -28.53 -12.57 -20.27
CA ALA A 289 -28.59 -14.02 -20.08
C ALA A 289 -27.40 -14.75 -20.69
N GLN A 290 -26.85 -14.25 -21.81
CA GLN A 290 -25.65 -14.80 -22.45
C GLN A 290 -24.35 -14.41 -21.72
N SER A 291 -24.32 -13.28 -21.02
CA SER A 291 -23.16 -12.78 -20.26
C SER A 291 -23.15 -13.19 -18.78
N ALA A 292 -24.17 -13.90 -18.30
CA ALA A 292 -24.22 -14.41 -16.92
C ALA A 292 -23.46 -15.74 -16.79
N PRO A 293 -22.54 -15.90 -15.81
CA PRO A 293 -21.86 -17.18 -15.58
C PRO A 293 -22.88 -18.24 -15.10
N LYS A 294 -22.80 -19.46 -15.67
CA LYS A 294 -23.65 -20.60 -15.28
C LYS A 294 -23.38 -21.01 -13.84
N GLU A 295 -24.15 -20.47 -12.90
CA GLU A 295 -24.18 -20.91 -11.51
C GLU A 295 -25.13 -22.12 -11.39
N LYS A 296 -24.59 -23.27 -10.98
CA LYS A 296 -25.39 -24.48 -10.70
C LYS A 296 -26.31 -24.22 -9.51
N SER A 297 -27.61 -24.37 -9.72
CA SER A 297 -28.64 -24.21 -8.71
C SER A 297 -28.57 -25.29 -7.64
N GLY A 298 -28.28 -24.86 -6.42
CA GLY A 298 -28.45 -25.63 -5.18
C GLY A 298 -29.18 -24.77 -4.15
N GLY A 299 -30.42 -24.38 -4.45
CA GLY A 299 -31.24 -23.60 -3.53
C GLY A 299 -31.81 -24.50 -2.43
N LEU A 300 -31.50 -24.19 -1.16
CA LEU A 300 -32.07 -24.85 0.01
C LEU A 300 -33.61 -24.79 -0.03
N SER A 301 -34.27 -25.90 0.37
CA SER A 301 -35.72 -26.04 0.27
C SER A 301 -36.45 -25.09 1.24
N LEU A 302 -37.69 -24.75 0.92
CA LEU A 302 -38.55 -23.83 1.69
C LEU A 302 -38.67 -24.22 3.18
N ILE A 303 -38.49 -25.49 3.49
CA ILE A 303 -38.49 -26.04 4.86
C ILE A 303 -37.26 -25.53 5.63
N GLN A 304 -36.10 -25.43 4.99
CA GLN A 304 -34.88 -24.91 5.61
C GLN A 304 -34.96 -23.40 5.86
N MET A 305 -35.65 -22.64 4.99
CA MET A 305 -35.91 -21.22 5.24
C MET A 305 -36.90 -20.99 6.40
N LEU A 306 -37.92 -21.85 6.53
CA LEU A 306 -38.89 -21.77 7.63
C LEU A 306 -38.26 -22.14 8.99
N VAL A 307 -37.35 -23.12 9.03
CA VAL A 307 -36.61 -23.47 10.26
C VAL A 307 -35.71 -22.32 10.71
N ILE A 308 -35.04 -21.64 9.75
CA ILE A 308 -34.20 -20.47 10.04
C ILE A 308 -35.07 -19.29 10.51
N GLY A 309 -36.23 -19.06 9.88
CA GLY A 309 -37.19 -18.03 10.32
C GLY A 309 -37.74 -18.26 11.73
N SER A 310 -38.07 -19.51 12.07
CA SER A 310 -38.53 -19.89 13.42
C SER A 310 -37.44 -19.75 14.48
N MET A 311 -36.17 -20.04 14.15
CA MET A 311 -35.04 -19.83 15.06
C MET A 311 -34.78 -18.36 15.32
N ILE A 312 -34.90 -17.50 14.31
CA ILE A 312 -34.73 -16.05 14.44
C ILE A 312 -35.88 -15.44 15.28
N TYR A 313 -37.11 -15.91 15.11
CA TYR A 313 -38.24 -15.43 15.92
C TYR A 313 -38.09 -15.77 17.41
N ASN A 314 -37.70 -17.01 17.75
CA ASN A 314 -37.45 -17.41 19.14
C ASN A 314 -36.23 -16.69 19.76
N MET A 315 -35.26 -16.26 18.96
CA MET A 315 -34.09 -15.55 19.46
C MET A 315 -34.36 -14.07 19.77
N PHE A 316 -35.41 -13.48 19.20
CA PHE A 316 -35.74 -12.05 19.35
C PHE A 316 -37.05 -11.76 20.10
N PHE A 317 -37.98 -12.72 20.17
CA PHE A 317 -39.32 -12.48 20.72
C PHE A 317 -39.77 -13.48 21.80
N ALA A 318 -38.96 -14.47 22.17
CA ALA A 318 -39.19 -15.26 23.38
C ALA A 318 -38.43 -14.62 24.55
N ASN A 319 -39.17 -13.98 25.45
CA ASN A 319 -38.70 -13.55 26.78
C ASN A 319 -38.42 -14.78 27.66
#